data_AF-A0A2V9PD68-F1
#
_entry.id   AF-A0A2V9PD68-F1
#
_cell.length_a   1.000
_cell.length_b   1.000
_cell.length_c   1.000
_cell.angle_alpha   90.00
_cell.angle_beta   90.00
_cell.angle_gamma   90.00
#
_symmetry.space_group_name_H-M   'P 1'
#
loop_
_entity.id
_entity.type
_entity.pdbx_description
1 polymer ?
#
loop_
_entity_poly.entity_id
_entity_poly.type
_entity_poly.pdbx_seq_one_letter_code
_entity_poly.pdbx_strand_id
1 'polypeptide(L)'
;QLSPFKRPDDWVFASARRVGRQPCWPDSLLQKRVRPAAQAAGITVTIGWHTFRRSFSTWLEANGADLKVVQELMRHASLRTTMELYTQAPMGAKREAQKKIAEQIALV
;
A
#
# COMPACT_ATOMS: atom_id res chain seq x y z
N GLN A 1 -17.68 -5.76 2.80
CA GLN A 1 -17.80 -7.21 2.51
C GLN A 1 -16.86 -7.97 3.45
N LEU A 2 -17.36 -8.84 4.33
CA LEU A 2 -16.53 -9.62 5.26
C LEU A 2 -15.94 -10.83 4.53
N SER A 3 -14.63 -11.07 4.68
CA SER A 3 -13.98 -12.26 4.14
C SER A 3 -14.61 -13.54 4.74
N PRO A 4 -14.86 -14.58 3.93
CA PRO A 4 -15.27 -15.89 4.46
C PRO A 4 -14.13 -16.62 5.19
N PHE A 5 -12.89 -16.14 5.05
CA PHE A 5 -11.69 -16.64 5.71
C PHE A 5 -11.35 -15.70 6.89
N LYS A 6 -11.55 -16.17 8.12
CA LYS A 6 -11.46 -15.39 9.36
C LYS A 6 -10.59 -16.04 10.42
N ARG A 7 -10.04 -17.23 10.14
CA ARG A 7 -9.18 -17.93 11.09
C ARG A 7 -7.85 -17.17 11.22
N PRO A 8 -7.18 -17.21 12.37
CA PRO A 8 -5.89 -16.54 12.55
C PRO A 8 -4.83 -16.97 11.52
N ASP A 9 -4.91 -18.22 11.05
CA ASP A 9 -3.98 -18.81 10.07
C ASP A 9 -4.36 -18.54 8.60
N ASP A 10 -5.52 -17.90 8.35
CA ASP A 10 -5.97 -17.62 7.00
C ASP A 10 -5.18 -16.46 6.38
N TRP A 11 -5.01 -16.52 5.06
CA TRP A 11 -4.41 -15.42 4.31
C TRP A 11 -5.30 -14.16 4.39
N VAL A 12 -4.68 -13.01 4.69
CA VAL A 12 -5.35 -11.68 4.68
C VAL A 12 -6.04 -11.42 3.34
N PHE A 13 -5.37 -11.78 2.23
CA PHE A 13 -5.93 -11.74 0.88
C PHE A 13 -6.08 -13.15 0.33
N ALA A 14 -6.94 -13.95 0.95
CA ALA A 14 -7.23 -15.31 0.54
C ALA A 14 -7.92 -15.38 -0.84
N SER A 15 -7.46 -16.30 -1.69
CA SER A 15 -8.08 -16.55 -3.00
C SER A 15 -9.39 -17.32 -2.83
N ALA A 16 -10.51 -16.69 -3.16
CA ALA A 16 -11.82 -17.35 -3.19
C ALA A 16 -11.85 -18.56 -4.14
N ARG A 17 -11.13 -18.49 -5.27
CA ARG A 17 -11.03 -19.57 -6.26
C ARG A 17 -10.30 -20.81 -5.72
N ARG A 18 -9.41 -20.63 -4.74
CA ARG A 18 -8.66 -21.72 -4.09
C ARG A 18 -9.17 -22.01 -2.68
N VAL A 19 -10.36 -21.51 -2.33
CA VAL A 19 -11.00 -21.69 -1.02
C VAL A 19 -10.04 -21.31 0.13
N GLY A 20 -9.31 -20.20 -0.05
CA GLY A 20 -8.39 -19.68 0.97
C GLY A 20 -7.13 -20.50 1.23
N ARG A 21 -6.91 -21.61 0.52
CA ARG A 21 -5.67 -22.41 0.63
C ARG A 21 -4.43 -21.70 0.10
N GLN A 22 -4.62 -20.66 -0.71
CA GLN A 22 -3.56 -19.86 -1.33
C GLN A 22 -3.93 -18.38 -1.29
N PRO A 23 -2.93 -17.49 -1.24
CA PRO A 23 -3.16 -16.07 -1.39
C PRO A 23 -3.66 -15.75 -2.81
N CYS A 24 -4.33 -14.61 -2.96
CA CYS A 24 -4.66 -14.10 -4.28
C CYS A 24 -3.38 -13.72 -5.02
N TRP A 25 -3.30 -14.11 -6.29
CA TRP A 25 -2.19 -13.68 -7.15
C TRP A 25 -2.28 -12.18 -7.38
N PRO A 26 -1.21 -11.39 -7.12
CA PRO A 26 -1.24 -9.95 -7.29
C PRO A 26 -1.64 -9.54 -8.71
N ASP A 27 -1.05 -10.16 -9.73
CA ASP A 27 -1.38 -9.79 -11.11
C ASP A 27 -2.86 -10.06 -11.47
N SER A 28 -3.43 -11.16 -10.96
CA SER A 28 -4.86 -11.44 -11.11
C SER A 28 -5.74 -10.39 -10.43
N LEU A 29 -5.33 -9.88 -9.25
CA LEU A 29 -6.04 -8.81 -8.57
C LEU A 29 -5.94 -7.49 -9.34
N LEU A 30 -4.74 -7.19 -9.87
CA LEU A 30 -4.49 -5.99 -10.68
C LEU A 30 -5.38 -5.97 -11.93
N GLN A 31 -5.41 -7.07 -12.68
CA GLN A 31 -6.17 -7.17 -13.91
C GLN A 31 -7.69 -7.20 -13.69
N LYS A 32 -8.16 -7.96 -12.68
CA LYS A 32 -9.60 -8.25 -12.52
C LYS A 32 -10.35 -7.28 -11.62
N ARG A 33 -9.65 -6.46 -10.83
CA ARG A 33 -10.28 -5.53 -9.88
C ARG A 33 -9.75 -4.12 -10.05
N VAL A 34 -8.43 -3.98 -10.03
CA VAL A 34 -7.79 -2.66 -9.96
C VAL A 34 -7.89 -1.91 -11.29
N ARG A 35 -7.55 -2.54 -12.43
CA ARG A 35 -7.68 -1.90 -13.75
C ARG A 35 -9.12 -1.54 -14.12
N PRO A 36 -10.13 -2.41 -13.94
CA PRO A 36 -11.53 -2.04 -14.16
C PRO A 36 -12.00 -0.88 -13.27
N ALA A 37 -11.61 -0.88 -11.99
CA ALA A 37 -11.94 0.22 -11.08
C ALA A 37 -11.29 1.54 -11.52
N ALA A 38 -10.05 1.50 -11.99
CA ALA A 38 -9.37 2.68 -12.50
C ALA A 38 -10.00 3.23 -13.79
N GLN A 39 -10.43 2.35 -14.70
CA GLN A 39 -11.21 2.75 -15.88
C GLN A 39 -12.53 3.39 -15.49
N ALA A 40 -13.26 2.80 -14.52
CA ALA A 40 -14.49 3.38 -14.00
C ALA A 40 -14.28 4.74 -13.32
N ALA A 41 -13.12 4.95 -12.71
CA ALA A 41 -12.69 6.23 -12.14
C ALA A 41 -12.13 7.23 -13.17
N GLY A 42 -12.16 6.92 -14.47
CA GLY A 42 -11.66 7.80 -15.54
C GLY A 42 -10.13 7.89 -15.64
N ILE A 43 -9.39 6.98 -15.00
CA ILE A 43 -7.93 6.95 -15.06
C ILE A 43 -7.50 6.28 -16.37
N THR A 44 -6.97 7.07 -17.30
CA THR A 44 -6.57 6.63 -18.65
C THR A 44 -5.15 6.06 -18.73
N VAL A 45 -4.35 6.25 -17.69
CA VAL A 45 -2.96 5.74 -17.63
C VAL A 45 -2.91 4.27 -17.24
N THR A 46 -1.90 3.55 -17.72
CA THR A 46 -1.66 2.17 -17.30
C THR A 46 -1.20 2.15 -15.85
N ILE A 47 -2.01 1.59 -14.97
CA ILE A 47 -1.68 1.45 -13.55
C ILE A 47 -1.11 0.07 -13.23
N GLY A 48 -0.11 0.06 -12.35
CA GLY A 48 0.50 -1.13 -11.76
C GLY A 48 0.83 -0.92 -10.29
N TRP A 49 1.36 -1.95 -9.64
CA TRP A 49 1.73 -1.89 -8.21
C TRP A 49 2.73 -0.78 -7.89
N HIS A 50 3.66 -0.50 -8.81
CA HIS A 50 4.60 0.60 -8.67
C HIS A 50 3.94 1.98 -8.77
N THR A 51 2.83 2.12 -9.50
CA THR A 51 2.06 3.37 -9.56
C THR A 51 1.50 3.69 -8.18
N PHE A 52 0.84 2.74 -7.51
CA PHE A 52 0.34 2.92 -6.15
C PHE A 52 1.46 3.28 -5.16
N ARG A 53 2.58 2.57 -5.24
CA ARG A 53 3.74 2.84 -4.37
C ARG A 53 4.29 4.25 -4.58
N ARG A 54 4.43 4.72 -5.83
CA ARG A 54 4.90 6.08 -6.14
C ARG A 54 3.89 7.14 -5.69
N SER A 55 2.61 6.94 -5.95
CA SER A 55 1.55 7.84 -5.48
C SER A 55 1.54 7.97 -3.96
N PHE A 56 1.78 6.86 -3.23
CA PHE A 56 1.91 6.89 -1.78
C PHE A 56 3.11 7.72 -1.30
N SER A 57 4.28 7.62 -1.96
CA SER A 57 5.43 8.50 -1.67
C SER A 57 5.08 9.96 -1.86
N THR A 58 4.48 10.29 -3.00
CA THR A 58 4.10 11.67 -3.34
C THR A 58 3.10 12.23 -2.33
N TRP A 59 2.15 11.42 -1.84
CA TRP A 59 1.21 11.86 -0.81
C TRP A 59 1.83 12.03 0.56
N LEU A 60 2.80 11.20 0.95
CA LEU A 60 3.55 11.41 2.19
C LEU A 60 4.34 12.72 2.14
N GLU A 61 5.04 12.98 1.03
CA GLU A 61 5.79 14.22 0.82
C GLU A 61 4.87 15.45 0.79
N ALA A 62 3.74 15.38 0.07
CA ALA A 62 2.78 16.48 -0.02
C ALA A 62 2.13 16.83 1.33
N ASN A 63 2.02 15.86 2.25
CA ASN A 63 1.52 16.07 3.61
C ASN A 63 2.61 16.49 4.60
N GLY A 64 3.82 16.79 4.12
CA GLY A 64 4.94 17.23 4.95
C GLY A 64 5.48 16.14 5.88
N ALA A 65 5.33 14.86 5.51
CA ALA A 65 5.94 13.78 6.28
C ALA A 65 7.47 13.90 6.20
N ASP A 66 8.14 13.70 7.34
CA ASP A 66 9.60 13.73 7.41
C ASP A 66 10.24 12.69 6.47
N LEU A 67 11.37 13.04 5.87
CA LEU A 67 12.06 12.19 4.89
C LEU A 67 12.39 10.80 5.46
N LYS A 68 12.74 10.70 6.75
CA LYS A 68 13.00 9.41 7.42
C LYS A 68 11.71 8.60 7.58
N VAL A 69 10.59 9.27 7.88
CA VAL A 69 9.26 8.64 7.95
C VAL A 69 8.85 8.10 6.58
N VAL A 70 9.03 8.87 5.51
CA VAL A 70 8.77 8.43 4.13
C VAL A 70 9.63 7.21 3.79
N GLN A 71 10.94 7.28 4.04
CA GLN A 71 11.88 6.20 3.74
C GLN A 71 11.56 4.91 4.50
N GLU A 72 11.21 5.00 5.79
CA GLU A 72 10.89 3.83 6.61
C GLU A 72 9.51 3.24 6.29
N LEU A 73 8.52 4.08 5.96
CA LEU A 73 7.20 3.61 5.52
C LEU A 73 7.24 2.95 4.14
N MET A 74 8.15 3.40 3.27
CA MET A 74 8.32 2.79 1.96
C MET A 74 9.19 1.53 2.00
N ARG A 75 10.19 1.46 2.89
CA ARG A 75 11.20 0.39 3.10
C ARG A 75 11.75 -0.29 1.82
N HIS A 76 13.08 -0.29 1.66
CA HIS A 76 13.83 -1.25 0.80
C HIS A 76 13.42 -1.40 -0.70
N ALA A 77 13.28 -0.34 -1.50
CA ALA A 77 13.37 -0.49 -2.98
C ALA A 77 14.70 0.00 -3.58
N SER A 78 15.47 0.84 -2.88
CA SER A 78 16.88 1.13 -3.20
C SER A 78 17.44 2.11 -2.16
N LEU A 79 18.01 1.61 -1.08
CA LEU A 79 18.97 2.37 -0.27
C LEU A 79 20.17 1.46 -0.08
N ARG A 80 21.21 1.75 -0.85
CA ARG A 80 22.55 1.18 -0.71
C ARG A 80 22.99 1.42 0.75
N THR A 81 22.90 0.36 1.56
CA THR A 81 23.72 -0.05 2.73
C THR A 81 24.30 0.94 3.75
N THR A 82 24.03 2.25 3.72
CA THR A 82 24.68 3.22 4.63
C THR A 82 23.72 4.00 5.53
N MET A 83 22.40 3.85 5.34
CA MET A 83 21.38 4.65 6.04
C MET A 83 20.78 3.98 7.30
N GLU A 84 21.29 2.81 7.67
CA GLU A 84 20.98 2.18 8.96
C GLU A 84 21.76 2.81 10.13
N LEU A 85 22.66 3.76 9.85
CA LEU A 85 23.67 4.18 10.81
C LEU A 85 23.20 5.18 11.87
N TYR A 86 22.13 5.96 11.68
CA TYR A 86 21.69 6.89 12.72
C TYR A 86 20.17 7.08 12.74
N THR A 87 19.57 6.64 13.85
CA THR A 87 18.24 7.05 14.37
C THR A 87 17.03 6.58 13.55
N GLN A 88 16.24 5.66 14.12
CA GLN A 88 14.95 5.23 13.56
C GLN A 88 13.87 6.30 13.75
N ALA A 89 12.94 6.45 12.81
CA ALA A 89 11.82 7.36 12.98
C ALA A 89 10.85 6.84 14.07
N PRO A 90 10.33 7.71 14.96
CA PRO A 90 9.39 7.33 16.00
C PRO A 90 8.13 6.66 15.41
N MET A 91 7.68 5.56 16.03
CA MET A 91 6.49 4.83 15.58
C MET A 91 5.22 5.68 15.53
N GLY A 92 5.11 6.68 16.43
CA GLY A 92 4.00 7.64 16.43
C GLY A 92 3.93 8.48 15.16
N ALA A 93 5.07 8.99 14.68
CA ALA A 93 5.13 9.82 13.47
C ALA A 93 4.71 9.04 12.21
N LYS A 94 5.10 7.76 12.12
CA LYS A 94 4.70 6.87 11.02
C LYS A 94 3.20 6.65 10.97
N ARG A 95 2.59 6.38 12.15
CA ARG A 95 1.15 6.11 12.26
C ARG A 95 0.33 7.36 11.92
N GLU A 96 0.79 8.53 12.38
CA GLU A 96 0.13 9.80 12.09
C GLU A 96 0.15 10.13 10.60
N ALA A 97 1.30 9.96 9.94
CA ALA A 97 1.41 10.17 8.50
C ALA A 97 0.48 9.25 7.70
N GLN A 98 0.37 7.97 8.08
CA GLN A 98 -0.56 7.02 7.46
C GLN A 98 -2.03 7.39 7.71
N LYS A 99 -2.36 7.86 8.92
CA LYS A 99 -3.72 8.27 9.30
C LYS A 99 -4.21 9.44 8.46
N LYS A 100 -3.39 10.48 8.29
CA LYS A 100 -3.72 11.66 7.46
C LYS A 100 -4.04 11.29 6.02
N ILE A 101 -3.25 10.40 5.42
CA ILE A 101 -3.51 9.92 4.06
C ILE A 101 -4.84 9.13 4.01
N ALA A 102 -5.09 8.25 4.99
CA ALA A 102 -6.32 7.48 5.04
C ALA A 102 -7.57 8.37 5.15
N GLU A 103 -7.50 9.44 5.95
CA GLU A 103 -8.57 10.42 6.10
C GLU A 103 -8.84 11.18 4.78
N GLN A 104 -7.79 11.57 4.04
CA GLN A 104 -7.95 12.22 2.73
C GLN A 104 -8.60 11.32 1.68
N ILE A 105 -8.25 10.03 1.65
CA ILE A 105 -8.87 9.05 0.74
C ILE A 105 -10.35 8.85 1.08
N ALA A 106 -10.70 8.86 2.37
CA ALA A 106 -12.08 8.64 2.81
C ALA A 106 -13.03 9.82 2.49
N LEU A 107 -12.48 10.97 2.09
CA LEU A 107 -13.23 12.17 1.71
C LEU A 107 -13.51 12.27 0.20
N VAL A 108 -13.03 11.31 -0.60
CA VAL A 108 -13.22 11.21 -2.06
C VAL A 108 -14.19 10.08 -2.38
#